data_AF-A0A531KC05-F1
#
_entry.id   AF-A0A531KC05-F1
#
_cell.length_a   1.000
_cell.length_b   1.000
_cell.length_c   1.000
_cell.angle_alpha   90.00
_cell.angle_beta   90.00
_cell.angle_gamma   90.00
#
_symmetry.space_group_name_H-M   'P 1'
#
loop_
_entity.id
_entity.type
_entity.pdbx_description
1 polymer ?
#
loop_
_entity_poly.entity_id
_entity_poly.type
_entity_poly.pdbx_seq_one_letter_code
_entity_poly.pdbx_strand_id
1 'polypeptide(L)' 'MTRQASPTIALFPEASFGAALNCVGIAQALRARGARPVFICHAGFSGVFADYGFQEYQLPT' A
#
# COMPACT_ATOMS: atom_id res chain seq x y z
N MET A 1 -25.66 13.80 -0.01
CA MET A 1 -24.25 13.52 -0.36
C MET A 1 -23.91 12.14 0.20
N THR A 2 -23.91 11.11 -0.64
CA THR A 2 -23.56 9.74 -0.22
C THR A 2 -22.11 9.75 0.26
N ARG A 3 -21.89 9.44 1.54
CA ARG A 3 -20.54 9.26 2.09
C ARG A 3 -19.94 8.04 1.40
N GLN A 4 -19.16 8.26 0.35
CA GLN A 4 -18.49 7.19 -0.36
C GLN A 4 -17.64 6.44 0.67
N ALA A 5 -17.92 5.15 0.86
CA ALA A 5 -17.17 4.33 1.80
C ALA A 5 -15.67 4.50 1.55
N SER A 6 -14.86 4.58 2.61
CA SER A 6 -13.41 4.76 2.53
C SER A 6 -12.82 3.85 1.44
N PRO A 7 -12.35 4.40 0.32
CA PRO A 7 -11.99 3.60 -0.84
C PRO A 7 -10.74 2.77 -0.52
N THR A 8 -10.77 1.49 -0.86
CA THR A 8 -9.59 0.63 -0.79
C THR A 8 -8.76 0.84 -2.04
N ILE A 9 -7.47 1.17 -1.88
CA ILE A 9 -6.56 1.47 -3.01
C ILE A 9 -5.41 0.48 -2.98
N ALA A 10 -5.29 -0.34 -4.00
CA ALA A 10 -4.20 -1.30 -4.12
C ALA A 10 -2.98 -0.68 -4.80
N LEU A 11 -1.81 -0.82 -4.16
CA LEU A 11 -0.52 -0.36 -4.65
C LEU A 11 0.35 -1.55 -5.03
N PHE A 12 0.91 -1.50 -6.23
CA PHE A 12 1.77 -2.53 -6.81
C PHE A 12 3.14 -1.91 -7.12
N PRO A 13 3.99 -1.73 -6.10
CA PRO A 13 5.32 -1.18 -6.32
C PRO A 13 6.19 -2.18 -7.10
N GLU A 14 7.05 -1.64 -7.95
CA GLU A 14 8.16 -2.40 -8.53
C GLU A 14 9.06 -2.96 -7.42
N ALA A 15 9.75 -4.08 -7.67
CA ALA A 15 10.68 -4.72 -6.74
C ALA A 15 11.98 -3.91 -6.53
N SER A 16 11.85 -2.63 -6.18
CA SER A 16 12.93 -1.72 -5.86
C SER A 16 12.56 -0.87 -4.63
N PHE A 17 13.55 -0.60 -3.76
CA PHE A 17 13.31 0.19 -2.55
C PHE A 17 12.84 1.61 -2.87
N GLY A 18 13.36 2.24 -3.93
CA GLY A 18 12.93 3.58 -4.35
C GLY A 18 11.45 3.63 -4.72
N ALA A 19 10.98 2.69 -5.54
CA ALA A 19 9.58 2.60 -5.91
C ALA A 19 8.68 2.30 -4.69
N ALA A 20 9.10 1.36 -3.84
CA ALA A 20 8.38 0.99 -2.63
C ALA A 20 8.18 2.19 -1.69
N LEU A 21 9.23 2.96 -1.41
CA LEU A 21 9.16 4.12 -0.50
C LEU A 21 8.32 5.27 -1.07
N ASN A 22 8.36 5.49 -2.38
CA ASN A 22 7.46 6.45 -3.03
C ASN A 22 5.99 6.05 -2.86
N CYS A 23 5.68 4.75 -3.03
CA CYS A 23 4.34 4.22 -2.80
C CYS A 23 3.92 4.35 -1.32
N VAL A 24 4.83 4.18 -0.36
CA VAL A 24 4.57 4.43 1.08
C VAL A 24 4.17 5.89 1.31
N GLY A 25 4.87 6.86 0.74
CA GLY A 25 4.52 8.28 0.85
C GLY A 25 3.13 8.58 0.28
N ILE A 26 2.82 8.04 -0.90
CA ILE A 26 1.49 8.16 -1.52
C ILE A 26 0.42 7.49 -0.63
N ALA A 27 0.68 6.30 -0.09
CA ALA A 27 -0.23 5.59 0.80
C ALA A 27 -0.54 6.40 2.06
N GLN A 28 0.45 7.04 2.66
CA GLN A 28 0.25 7.91 3.83
C GLN A 28 -0.67 9.09 3.49
N ALA A 29 -0.47 9.74 2.34
CA ALA A 29 -1.33 10.83 1.88
C ALA A 29 -2.76 10.36 1.58
N LEU A 30 -2.93 9.20 0.95
CA LEU A 30 -4.23 8.59 0.69
C LEU A 30 -4.96 8.23 1.99
N ARG A 31 -4.25 7.68 2.98
CA ARG A 31 -4.77 7.37 4.31
C ARG A 31 -5.23 8.64 5.03
N ALA A 32 -4.45 9.73 4.96
CA ALA A 32 -4.83 11.04 5.50
C ALA A 32 -6.12 11.60 4.86
N ARG A 33 -6.39 11.24 3.61
CA ARG A 33 -7.63 11.58 2.88
C ARG A 33 -8.80 10.63 3.15
N GLY A 34 -8.63 9.66 4.06
CA GLY A 34 -9.67 8.71 4.47
C GLY A 34 -9.76 7.45 3.62
N ALA A 35 -8.78 7.18 2.74
CA ALA A 35 -8.70 5.94 1.98
C ALA A 35 -8.03 4.82 2.79
N ARG A 36 -8.17 3.58 2.31
CA ARG A 36 -7.53 2.38 2.86
C ARG A 36 -6.53 1.82 1.85
N PRO A 37 -5.29 2.33 1.82
CA PRO A 37 -4.26 1.79 0.94
C PRO A 37 -3.81 0.40 1.41
N VAL A 38 -3.59 -0.49 0.46
CA VAL A 38 -3.05 -1.85 0.66
C VAL A 38 -1.94 -2.11 -0.34
N PHE A 39 -0.95 -2.91 0.04
CA PHE A 39 0.20 -3.23 -0.79
C PHE A 39 0.10 -4.67 -1.30
N ILE A 40 0.38 -4.85 -2.59
CA ILE A 40 0.53 -6.16 -3.20
C ILE A 40 1.95 -6.24 -3.75
N CYS A 41 2.75 -7.15 -3.19
CA CYS A 41 4.18 -7.23 -3.47
C CYS A 41 4.66 -8.66 -3.68
N HIS A 42 5.82 -8.79 -4.33
CA HIS A 42 6.52 -10.06 -4.42
C HIS A 42 7.02 -10.52 -3.04
N ALA A 43 7.14 -11.83 -2.82
CA ALA A 43 7.49 -12.40 -1.51
C ALA A 43 8.79 -11.82 -0.90
N GLY A 44 9.77 -11.45 -1.75
CA GLY A 44 11.02 -10.82 -1.32
C GLY A 44 10.89 -9.42 -0.69
N PHE A 45 9.70 -8.81 -0.73
CA PHE A 45 9.40 -7.51 -0.10
C PHE A 45 8.45 -7.61 1.10
N SER A 46 8.16 -8.83 1.56
CA SER A 46 7.30 -9.02 2.73
C SER A 46 7.92 -8.40 3.98
N GLY A 47 7.06 -7.81 4.82
CA GLY A 47 7.41 -7.12 6.05
C GLY A 47 7.68 -5.63 5.85
N VAL A 48 8.15 -5.21 4.67
CA VAL A 48 8.54 -3.81 4.42
C VAL A 48 7.36 -2.86 4.61
N PHE A 49 6.16 -3.21 4.12
CA PHE A 49 5.00 -2.31 4.19
C PHE A 49 4.23 -2.46 5.51
N ALA A 50 4.27 -3.66 6.09
CA ALA A 50 3.74 -3.91 7.43
C ALA A 50 4.41 -3.03 8.50
N ASP A 51 5.73 -2.80 8.41
CA ASP A 51 6.48 -1.92 9.31
C ASP A 51 6.00 -0.46 9.29
N TYR A 52 5.46 0.00 8.15
CA TYR A 52 4.83 1.32 8.02
C TYR A 52 3.34 1.34 8.42
N GLY A 53 2.82 0.21 8.90
CA GLY A 53 1.43 0.05 9.32
C GLY A 53 0.45 -0.09 8.17
N PHE A 54 0.89 -0.62 7.02
CA PHE A 54 0.02 -0.93 5.89
C PHE A 54 -0.23 -2.43 5.77
N GLN A 55 -1.43 -2.77 5.30
CA GLN A 55 -1.76 -4.16 4.99
C GLN A 55 -1.02 -4.58 3.71
N GLU A 56 -0.27 -5.66 3.80
CA GLU A 56 0.46 -6.25 2.69
C GLU A 56 -0.14 -7.60 2.26
N TYR A 57 -0.04 -7.89 0.98
CA TYR A 57 -0.47 -9.12 0.34
C TYR A 57 0.65 -9.61 -0.57
N GLN A 58 0.98 -10.88 -0.46
CA GLN A 58 1.99 -11.49 -1.31
C GLN A 58 1.33 -12.03 -2.57
N LEU A 59 2.00 -11.85 -3.72
CA LEU A 59 1.61 -12.55 -4.93
C LEU A 59 1.90 -14.06 -4.78
N PRO A 60 1.00 -14.94 -5.28
CA PRO A 60 1.26 -16.38 -5.29
C PRO A 60 2.50 -16.69 -6.12
N THR A 61 3.33 -17.61 -5.61
CA THR A 61 4.50 -18.16 -6.29
C THR A 61 4.14 -19.18 -7.35
#